data_AF-A0A3D3LMT3-F1
#
_entry.id   AF-A0A3D3LMT3-F1
#
_cell.length_a   1.000
_cell.length_b   1.000
_cell.length_c   1.000
_cell.angle_alpha   90.00
_cell.angle_beta   90.00
_cell.angle_gamma   90.00
#
_symmetry.space_group_name_H-M   'P 1'
#
loop_
_entity.id
_entity.type
_entity.pdbx_description
1 polymer ?
#
loop_
_entity_poly.entity_id
_entity_poly.type
_entity_poly.pdbx_seq_one_letter_code
_entity_poly.pdbx_strand_id
1 'polypeptide(L)'
;MECNENDLNKIIDVMMSSHPYEEVAYEIYDFKRRTEYTDGVIIRFNKPIDLNNSLGKVNPLFKNDRIFKEKITTLGIYSRENTESDLRELKKLKIQTVLYKTGKNLKIVKI
;
A
#
# COMPACT_ATOMS: atom_id res chain seq x y z
N MET A 1 -6.86 26.31 2.26
CA MET A 1 -7.99 25.45 1.86
C MET A 1 -7.40 24.15 1.34
N GLU A 2 -7.95 23.00 1.71
CA GLU A 2 -7.51 21.71 1.17
C GLU A 2 -8.47 21.28 0.07
N CYS A 3 -7.95 20.82 -1.07
CA CYS A 3 -8.76 20.34 -2.18
C CYS A 3 -8.09 19.16 -2.90
N ASN A 4 -8.89 18.41 -3.65
CA ASN A 4 -8.35 17.40 -4.55
C ASN A 4 -7.70 18.07 -5.76
N GLU A 5 -6.71 17.40 -6.36
CA GLU A 5 -5.99 17.89 -7.54
C GLU A 5 -6.94 18.21 -8.71
N ASN A 6 -7.96 17.37 -8.90
CA ASN A 6 -8.96 17.54 -9.96
C ASN A 6 -9.82 18.82 -9.82
N ASP A 7 -9.92 19.38 -8.61
CA ASP A 7 -10.74 20.55 -8.32
C ASP A 7 -9.91 21.83 -8.15
N LEU A 8 -8.58 21.72 -8.20
CA LEU A 8 -7.65 22.81 -7.92
C LEU A 8 -7.92 24.05 -8.79
N ASN A 9 -7.98 23.88 -10.12
CA ASN A 9 -8.20 25.00 -11.04
C ASN A 9 -9.54 25.69 -10.81
N LYS A 10 -10.60 24.92 -10.54
CA LYS A 10 -11.93 25.47 -10.25
C LYS A 10 -11.92 26.32 -8.99
N ILE A 11 -11.19 25.87 -7.96
CA ILE A 11 -11.09 26.59 -6.69
C ILE A 11 -10.27 27.87 -6.86
N ILE A 12 -9.19 27.83 -7.64
CA ILE A 12 -8.42 29.03 -7.99
C ILE A 12 -9.31 30.03 -8.73
N ASP A 13 -10.08 29.59 -9.73
CA ASP A 13 -10.97 30.48 -10.50
C ASP A 13 -12.02 31.16 -9.61
N VAL A 14 -12.64 30.40 -8.69
CA VAL A 14 -13.59 30.94 -7.70
C VAL A 14 -12.90 31.92 -6.74
N MET A 15 -11.69 31.60 -6.28
CA MET A 15 -10.93 32.46 -5.39
C MET A 15 -10.57 33.78 -6.09
N MET A 16 -10.03 33.72 -7.30
CA MET A 16 -9.65 34.90 -8.09
C MET A 16 -10.84 35.80 -8.39
N SER A 17 -11.98 35.23 -8.80
CA SER A 17 -13.19 36.01 -9.12
C SER A 17 -13.89 36.62 -7.90
N SER A 18 -13.69 36.05 -6.71
CA SER A 18 -14.31 36.52 -5.47
C SER A 18 -13.40 37.42 -4.64
N HIS A 19 -12.11 37.49 -4.97
CA HIS A 19 -11.14 38.27 -4.19
C HIS A 19 -11.30 39.77 -4.49
N PRO A 20 -11.26 40.65 -3.48
CA PRO A 20 -11.48 42.09 -3.68
C PRO A 20 -10.31 42.81 -4.38
N TYR A 21 -9.17 42.12 -4.55
CA TYR A 21 -7.96 42.67 -5.16
C TYR A 21 -7.76 42.09 -6.56
N GLU A 22 -7.26 42.92 -7.48
CA GLU A 22 -6.97 42.55 -8.87
C GLU A 22 -5.87 41.49 -8.98
N GLU A 23 -4.84 41.57 -8.12
CA GLU A 23 -3.79 40.57 -8.01
C GLU A 23 -3.87 39.85 -6.67
N VAL A 24 -4.00 38.52 -6.71
CA VAL A 24 -4.09 37.67 -5.53
C VAL A 24 -2.80 36.89 -5.40
N ALA A 25 -2.10 37.06 -4.27
CA ALA A 25 -0.96 36.22 -3.92
C ALA A 25 -1.46 34.95 -3.22
N TYR A 26 -1.13 33.78 -3.77
CA TYR A 26 -1.44 32.49 -3.17
C TYR A 26 -0.31 31.48 -3.42
N GLU A 27 -0.24 30.46 -2.57
CA GLU A 27 0.73 29.38 -2.66
C GLU A 27 0.01 28.03 -2.66
N ILE A 28 0.50 27.10 -3.47
CA ILE A 28 -0.02 25.73 -3.56
C ILE A 28 1.03 24.80 -2.94
N TYR A 29 0.59 24.01 -1.98
CA TYR A 29 1.44 23.04 -1.29
C TYR A 29 0.87 21.64 -1.49
N ASP A 30 1.72 20.72 -1.94
CA ASP A 30 1.35 19.31 -2.08
C ASP A 30 1.47 18.58 -0.74
N PHE A 31 0.38 17.99 -0.28
CA PHE A 31 0.36 17.16 0.91
C PHE A 31 -0.15 15.77 0.60
N LYS A 32 0.56 14.75 1.08
CA LYS A 32 0.12 13.35 0.98
C LYS A 32 -0.83 13.04 2.13
N ARG A 33 -2.12 12.96 1.85
CA ARG A 33 -3.10 12.43 2.82
C ARG A 33 -2.95 10.92 2.95
N ARG A 34 -3.18 10.40 4.16
CA ARG A 34 -3.39 8.96 4.34
C ARG A 34 -4.68 8.61 3.62
N THR A 35 -4.60 7.65 2.70
CA THR A 35 -5.78 7.11 2.02
C THR A 35 -6.69 6.41 3.05
N GLU A 36 -8.01 6.58 2.89
CA GLU A 36 -9.01 5.80 3.65
C GLU A 36 -8.95 4.32 3.27
N TYR A 37 -8.49 4.02 2.07
CA TYR A 37 -8.36 2.67 1.54
C TYR A 37 -6.95 2.13 1.79
N THR A 38 -6.86 1.01 2.49
CA THR A 38 -5.59 0.32 2.75
C THR A 38 -5.19 -0.53 1.53
N ASP A 39 -3.99 -0.29 0.99
CA ASP A 39 -3.40 -1.11 -0.08
C ASP A 39 -3.08 -2.55 0.36
N GLY A 40 -3.01 -2.78 1.67
CA GLY A 40 -2.74 -4.09 2.23
C GLY A 40 -2.83 -4.13 3.75
N VAL A 41 -2.70 -5.34 4.29
CA VAL A 41 -2.78 -5.64 5.71
C VAL A 41 -1.47 -6.28 6.17
N ILE A 42 -0.96 -5.85 7.32
CA ILE A 42 0.20 -6.46 7.97
C ILE A 42 -0.30 -7.34 9.12
N ILE A 43 0.04 -8.61 9.06
CA ILE A 43 -0.28 -9.61 10.08
C ILE A 43 0.99 -9.89 10.88
N ARG A 44 0.88 -9.84 12.21
CA ARG A 44 1.94 -10.26 13.14
C ARG A 44 1.46 -11.47 13.91
N PHE A 45 2.23 -12.54 13.84
CA PHE A 45 1.95 -13.80 14.53
C PHE A 45 2.66 -13.83 15.87
N ASN A 46 1.96 -14.30 16.89
CA ASN A 46 2.52 -14.46 18.24
C ASN A 46 3.58 -15.58 18.32
N LYS A 47 3.60 -16.48 17.35
CA LYS A 47 4.57 -17.59 17.23
C LYS A 47 5.02 -17.72 15.77
N PRO A 48 6.26 -18.16 15.50
CA PRO A 48 6.71 -18.42 14.14
C PRO A 48 5.83 -19.49 13.47
N ILE A 49 5.26 -19.17 12.31
CA ILE A 49 4.40 -20.06 11.52
C ILE A 49 5.10 -20.56 10.26
N ASP A 50 4.75 -21.77 9.83
CA ASP A 50 5.08 -22.26 8.48
C ASP A 50 4.05 -21.69 7.49
N LEU A 51 4.51 -20.83 6.60
CA LEU A 51 3.63 -20.14 5.66
C LEU A 51 2.98 -21.09 4.66
N ASN A 52 3.70 -22.09 4.13
CA ASN A 52 3.14 -22.99 3.13
C ASN A 52 2.04 -23.86 3.75
N ASN A 53 2.29 -24.40 4.94
CA ASN A 53 1.31 -25.20 5.66
C ASN A 53 0.07 -24.36 6.02
N SER A 54 0.28 -23.11 6.42
CA SER A 54 -0.83 -22.19 6.76
C SER A 54 -1.65 -21.81 5.52
N LEU A 55 -1.00 -21.44 4.42
CA LEU A 55 -1.70 -21.08 3.18
C LEU A 55 -2.43 -22.27 2.55
N GLY A 56 -1.84 -23.47 2.58
CA GLY A 56 -2.49 -24.69 2.09
C GLY A 56 -3.75 -25.06 2.87
N LYS A 57 -3.81 -24.73 4.18
CA LYS A 57 -5.02 -24.91 4.99
C LYS A 57 -6.11 -23.89 4.64
N VAL A 58 -5.72 -22.65 4.36
CA VAL A 58 -6.67 -21.57 4.01
C VAL A 58 -7.22 -21.75 2.60
N ASN A 59 -6.35 -22.12 1.66
CA ASN A 59 -6.71 -22.36 0.28
C ASN A 59 -5.98 -23.60 -0.24
N PRO A 60 -6.63 -24.78 -0.26
CA PRO A 60 -6.02 -26.02 -0.76
C PRO A 60 -5.59 -25.96 -2.23
N LEU A 61 -6.16 -25.04 -3.02
CA LEU A 61 -5.78 -24.82 -4.42
C LEU A 61 -4.54 -23.93 -4.56
N PHE A 62 -4.05 -23.36 -3.45
CA PHE A 62 -2.83 -22.58 -3.45
C PHE A 62 -1.64 -23.49 -3.76
N LYS A 63 -1.15 -23.40 -5.00
CA LYS A 63 0.11 -23.99 -5.42
C LYS A 63 1.17 -22.90 -5.38
N ASN A 64 2.11 -23.04 -4.47
CA ASN A 64 3.30 -22.20 -4.45
C ASN A 64 4.39 -22.89 -5.27
N ASP A 65 4.85 -22.25 -6.33
CA ASP A 65 5.95 -22.78 -7.15
C ASP A 65 7.29 -22.78 -6.40
N ARG A 66 7.36 -22.11 -5.23
CA ARG A 66 8.57 -22.05 -4.40
C ARG A 66 8.27 -22.55 -2.99
N ILE A 67 8.99 -23.57 -2.54
CA ILE A 67 8.87 -24.05 -1.15
C ILE A 67 9.50 -23.02 -0.21
N PHE A 68 8.66 -22.28 0.51
CA PHE A 68 9.08 -21.39 1.58
C PHE A 68 9.37 -22.19 2.88
N LYS A 69 10.62 -22.60 3.12
CA LYS A 69 10.96 -23.48 4.26
C LYS A 69 11.07 -22.76 5.61
N GLU A 70 11.16 -21.44 5.60
CA GLU A 70 11.38 -20.66 6.82
C GLU A 70 10.09 -20.35 7.55
N LYS A 71 10.17 -20.31 8.88
CA LYS A 71 9.07 -19.85 9.71
C LYS A 71 9.08 -18.32 9.78
N ILE A 72 7.91 -17.72 9.68
CA ILE A 72 7.74 -16.27 9.72
C ILE A 72 6.88 -15.83 10.89
N THR A 73 7.09 -14.60 11.34
CA THR A 73 6.33 -13.92 12.40
C THR A 73 5.61 -12.68 11.88
N THR A 74 5.97 -12.19 10.69
CA THR A 74 5.32 -11.03 10.06
C THR A 74 5.03 -11.30 8.59
N LEU A 75 3.80 -11.01 8.16
CA LEU A 75 3.32 -11.20 6.80
C LEU A 75 2.58 -9.94 6.34
N GLY A 76 2.98 -9.38 5.20
CA GLY A 76 2.19 -8.37 4.49
C GLY A 76 1.30 -9.02 3.43
N ILE A 77 0.04 -8.61 3.31
CA ILE A 77 -0.89 -9.05 2.27
C ILE A 77 -1.37 -7.83 1.49
N TYR A 78 -1.13 -7.79 0.18
CA TYR A 78 -1.47 -6.65 -0.68
C TYR A 78 -2.31 -7.07 -1.88
N SER A 79 -3.19 -6.16 -2.32
CA SER A 79 -4.05 -6.37 -3.49
C SER A 79 -3.30 -6.20 -4.82
N ARG A 80 -2.21 -5.43 -4.81
CA ARG A 80 -1.36 -5.10 -5.96
C ARG A 80 0.07 -5.60 -5.78
N GLU A 81 0.79 -5.72 -6.89
CA GLU A 81 2.24 -5.98 -6.84
C GLU A 81 2.97 -4.81 -6.17
N ASN A 82 3.86 -5.14 -5.24
CA ASN A 82 4.70 -4.18 -4.55
C ASN A 82 5.88 -3.79 -5.45
N THR A 83 6.09 -2.49 -5.60
CA THR A 83 7.27 -1.93 -6.26
C THR A 83 8.53 -2.12 -5.40
N GLU A 84 9.73 -1.92 -5.97
CA GLU A 84 10.95 -1.94 -5.16
C GLU A 84 10.94 -0.91 -4.02
N SER A 85 10.34 0.27 -4.27
CA SER A 85 10.18 1.30 -3.24
C SER A 85 9.30 0.80 -2.10
N ASP A 86 8.18 0.12 -2.42
CA ASP A 86 7.30 -0.48 -1.41
C ASP A 86 8.10 -1.49 -0.58
N LEU A 87 8.84 -2.41 -1.21
CA LEU A 87 9.62 -3.44 -0.50
C LEU A 87 10.67 -2.83 0.45
N ARG A 88 11.31 -1.71 0.06
CA ARG A 88 12.25 -0.99 0.94
C ARG A 88 11.56 -0.42 2.18
N GLU A 89 10.36 0.14 2.05
CA GLU A 89 9.59 0.63 3.19
C GLU A 89 9.11 -0.52 4.10
N LEU A 90 8.64 -1.61 3.51
CA LEU A 90 8.22 -2.80 4.25
C LEU A 90 9.38 -3.44 5.04
N LYS A 91 10.60 -3.35 4.52
CA LYS A 91 11.82 -3.76 5.23
C LYS A 91 12.07 -2.94 6.49
N LYS A 92 11.86 -1.62 6.44
CA LYS A 92 11.96 -0.74 7.62
C LYS A 92 10.93 -1.11 8.69
N LEU A 93 9.76 -1.58 8.26
CA LEU A 93 8.69 -2.08 9.14
C LEU A 93 8.94 -3.51 9.70
N LYS A 94 10.10 -4.11 9.40
CA LYS A 94 10.49 -5.47 9.83
C LYS A 94 9.52 -6.56 9.37
N ILE A 95 8.94 -6.36 8.17
CA ILE A 95 8.12 -7.38 7.52
C ILE A 95 9.06 -8.39 6.86
N GLN A 96 8.85 -9.67 7.15
CA GLN A 96 9.72 -10.76 6.66
C GLN A 96 9.28 -11.26 5.29
N THR A 97 7.97 -11.26 5.04
CA THR A 97 7.39 -11.84 3.82
C THR A 97 6.17 -11.06 3.40
N VAL A 98 5.97 -10.97 2.08
CA VAL A 98 4.82 -10.32 1.48
C VAL A 98 4.15 -11.27 0.50
N LEU A 99 2.83 -11.24 0.52
CA LEU A 99 1.96 -11.97 -0.38
C LEU A 99 1.11 -10.96 -1.16
N TYR A 100 1.13 -11.06 -2.48
CA TYR A 100 0.29 -10.22 -3.33
C TYR A 100 -0.24 -10.97 -4.53
N LYS A 101 -1.31 -10.45 -5.12
CA LYS A 101 -1.96 -11.05 -6.29
C LYS A 101 -1.30 -10.53 -7.58
N THR A 102 -0.97 -11.45 -8.48
CA THR A 102 -0.50 -11.16 -9.83
C THR A 102 -1.36 -11.94 -10.82
N GLY A 103 -2.33 -11.27 -11.45
CA GLY A 103 -3.31 -11.92 -12.32
C GLY A 103 -4.18 -12.94 -11.54
N LYS A 104 -4.12 -14.22 -11.94
CA LYS A 104 -4.82 -15.31 -11.24
C LYS A 104 -3.97 -15.99 -10.15
N ASN A 105 -2.70 -15.62 -10.03
CA ASN A 105 -1.75 -16.28 -9.13
C ASN A 105 -1.45 -15.40 -7.91
N LEU A 106 -1.03 -16.04 -6.83
CA LEU A 106 -0.49 -15.39 -5.64
C LEU A 106 1.02 -15.52 -5.67
N LYS A 107 1.72 -14.39 -5.49
CA LYS A 107 3.18 -14.32 -5.45
C LYS A 107 3.65 -14.07 -4.03
N ILE A 108 4.68 -14.79 -3.63
CA ILE A 108 5.32 -14.64 -2.32
C ILE A 108 6.71 -14.08 -2.50
N VAL A 109 7.01 -12.98 -1.80
CA VAL A 109 8.30 -12.31 -1.83
C VAL A 109 8.87 -12.22 -0.42
N LYS A 110 10.12 -12.64 -0.28
CA LYS A 110 10.91 -12.45 0.94
C LYS A 110 11.59 -11.09 0.89
N ILE A 111 11.62 -10.37 2.02
CA ILE A 111 12.21 -9.02 2.17
C ILE A 111 13.54 -9.07 2.93
#